data_AF-A0AA41V7C8-F1
#
_entry.id   AF-A0AA41V7C8-F1
#
_cell.length_a   1.000
_cell.length_b   1.000
_cell.length_c   1.000
_cell.angle_alpha   90.00
_cell.angle_beta   90.00
_cell.angle_gamma   90.00
#
_symmetry.space_group_name_H-M   'P 1'
#
loop_
_entity.id
_entity.type
_entity.pdbx_description
1 polymer ?
#
loop_
_entity_poly.entity_id
_entity_poly.type
_entity_poly.pdbx_seq_one_letter_code
_entity_poly.pdbx_strand_id
1 'polypeptide(L)'
;PLAVYVWKNAFWAVDHQYGADQFATAGAQVDIWDHNRSEPIRSFEWGKDTVISLRFNPGEPNILATSGSDRSITLYDLRLSTPVRKLLMKTKTNALCWNPMEPMNFTAANEDCNCYSYDARKLEESKNVHKDHVSAVMDIDYSPTGREFVTGSYDRTIRIFPYNGGHSREIYHTKRMQRVFCVKFTCDATYVVSGSDDTNLRLWKAKASEQLGVIVPRERKKHQYNEALKKRYRNLPEIKRIDRHRHLPKAVYNAANLRRTITSAAKKKDDRRRAHSAPGSMPIQSQRKKRIIREIE
;
A
#
# COMPACT_ATOMS: atom_id res chain seq x y z
N PRO A 1 31.58 -3.98 -8.36
CA PRO A 1 30.60 -4.31 -7.30
C PRO A 1 31.39 -4.50 -5.99
N LEU A 2 30.88 -4.01 -4.86
CA LEU A 2 31.59 -4.06 -3.57
C LEU A 2 31.55 -5.48 -2.93
N ALA A 3 30.47 -6.22 -3.14
CA ALA A 3 30.31 -7.62 -2.74
C ALA A 3 29.40 -8.35 -3.73
N VAL A 4 29.55 -9.67 -3.84
CA VAL A 4 28.69 -10.53 -4.67
C VAL A 4 28.19 -11.68 -3.80
N TYR A 5 26.88 -11.77 -3.63
CA TYR A 5 26.21 -12.87 -2.91
C TYR A 5 25.61 -13.82 -3.94
N VAL A 6 26.03 -15.08 -3.89
CA VAL A 6 25.55 -16.14 -4.80
C VAL A 6 24.76 -17.14 -3.97
N TRP A 7 23.56 -17.48 -4.42
CA TRP A 7 22.71 -18.45 -3.75
C TRP A 7 22.02 -19.37 -4.74
N LYS A 8 21.49 -20.48 -4.24
CA LYS A 8 20.91 -21.56 -5.07
C LYS A 8 19.63 -21.13 -5.78
N ASN A 9 18.87 -20.23 -5.18
CA ASN A 9 17.54 -19.82 -5.64
C ASN A 9 17.55 -18.38 -6.16
N ALA A 10 16.65 -18.09 -7.10
CA ALA A 10 16.45 -16.73 -7.59
C ALA A 10 15.83 -15.83 -6.51
N PHE A 11 16.31 -14.59 -6.44
CA PHE A 11 15.78 -13.56 -5.55
C PHE A 11 14.74 -12.70 -6.26
N TRP A 12 13.70 -12.31 -5.51
CA TRP A 12 12.60 -11.47 -5.95
C TRP A 12 12.63 -10.08 -5.33
N ALA A 13 13.02 -9.97 -4.06
CA ALA A 13 13.11 -8.69 -3.36
C ALA A 13 14.24 -8.69 -2.34
N VAL A 14 14.70 -7.51 -1.99
CA VAL A 14 15.69 -7.27 -0.95
C VAL A 14 15.26 -6.04 -0.15
N ASP A 15 15.55 -6.05 1.15
CA ASP A 15 15.44 -4.87 2.00
C ASP A 15 16.49 -4.90 3.11
N HIS A 16 16.87 -3.73 3.59
CA HIS A 16 17.89 -3.59 4.63
C HIS A 16 17.25 -3.36 6.00
N GLN A 17 17.88 -3.92 7.03
CA GLN A 17 17.49 -3.66 8.40
C GLN A 17 17.82 -2.21 8.78
N TYR A 18 16.91 -1.55 9.49
CA TYR A 18 17.15 -0.20 9.98
C TYR A 18 18.14 -0.21 11.15
N GLY A 19 19.24 0.54 11.03
CA GLY A 19 20.21 0.75 12.11
C GLY A 19 21.19 -0.40 12.36
N ALA A 20 21.10 -1.50 11.63
CA ALA A 20 22.02 -2.64 11.72
C ALA A 20 22.55 -3.04 10.34
N ASP A 21 23.66 -3.77 10.31
CA ASP A 21 24.35 -4.16 9.08
C ASP A 21 23.81 -5.47 8.48
N GLN A 22 22.53 -5.76 8.68
CA GLN A 22 21.86 -6.94 8.13
C GLN A 22 20.90 -6.56 7.01
N PHE A 23 20.68 -7.48 6.08
CA PHE A 23 19.67 -7.34 5.04
C PHE A 23 18.95 -8.66 4.85
N ALA A 24 17.74 -8.61 4.32
CA ALA A 24 16.96 -9.81 4.04
C ALA A 24 16.61 -9.85 2.56
N THR A 25 16.69 -11.06 2.01
CA THR A 25 16.31 -11.36 0.63
C THR A 25 15.11 -12.27 0.63
N ALA A 26 14.13 -11.97 -0.22
CA ALA A 26 13.01 -12.83 -0.52
C ALA A 26 13.26 -13.56 -1.84
N GLY A 27 12.99 -14.87 -1.86
CA GLY A 27 13.05 -15.71 -3.05
C GLY A 27 12.12 -16.90 -2.92
N ALA A 28 12.67 -18.11 -3.03
CA ALA A 28 11.95 -19.33 -2.62
C ALA A 28 11.72 -19.41 -1.10
N GLN A 29 12.56 -18.72 -0.33
CA GLN A 29 12.51 -18.61 1.12
C GLN A 29 12.92 -17.18 1.53
N VAL A 30 12.84 -16.87 2.82
CA VAL A 30 13.33 -15.59 3.35
C VAL A 30 14.69 -15.83 4.01
N ASP A 31 15.74 -15.29 3.42
CA ASP A 31 17.11 -15.42 3.91
C ASP A 31 17.59 -14.10 4.50
N ILE A 32 18.22 -14.16 5.68
CA ILE A 32 18.83 -13.01 6.37
C ILE A 32 20.34 -13.11 6.20
N TRP A 33 20.94 -12.00 5.83
CA TRP A 33 22.35 -11.88 5.50
C TRP A 33 23.01 -10.81 6.37
N ASP A 34 24.31 -10.99 6.59
CA ASP A 34 25.22 -9.99 7.12
C ASP A 34 26.12 -9.57 5.96
N HIS A 35 26.48 -8.28 5.85
CA HIS A 35 27.36 -7.83 4.78
C HIS A 35 28.77 -8.45 4.85
N ASN A 36 29.14 -8.97 6.02
CA ASN A 36 30.44 -9.58 6.26
C ASN A 36 30.50 -11.08 5.91
N ARG A 37 29.36 -11.72 5.61
CA ARG A 37 29.27 -13.17 5.40
C ARG A 37 28.77 -13.52 4.00
N SER A 38 29.40 -14.49 3.35
CA SER A 38 28.97 -15.00 2.04
C SER A 38 27.79 -15.97 2.10
N GLU A 39 27.42 -16.42 3.30
CA GLU A 39 26.30 -17.34 3.55
C GLU A 39 25.24 -16.65 4.42
N PRO A 40 23.95 -17.00 4.26
CA PRO A 40 22.89 -16.42 5.07
C PRO A 40 23.06 -16.83 6.53
N ILE A 41 22.84 -15.88 7.45
CA ILE A 41 22.84 -16.14 8.89
C ILE A 41 21.71 -17.10 9.24
N ARG A 42 20.53 -16.87 8.65
CA ARG A 42 19.30 -17.61 8.91
C ARG A 42 18.44 -17.66 7.67
N SER A 43 17.74 -18.78 7.51
CA SER A 43 16.77 -19.02 6.45
C SER A 43 15.43 -19.38 7.10
N PHE A 44 14.38 -18.68 6.74
CA PHE A 44 13.02 -19.01 7.16
C PHE A 44 12.25 -19.68 6.01
N GLU A 45 11.85 -20.92 6.26
CA GLU A 45 10.99 -21.70 5.39
C GLU A 45 9.65 -21.97 6.11
N TRP A 46 8.54 -21.70 5.44
CA TRP A 46 7.20 -22.08 5.92
C TRP A 46 6.47 -22.99 4.93
N GLY A 47 6.87 -22.97 3.66
CA GLY A 47 6.27 -23.73 2.58
C GLY A 47 7.09 -23.57 1.30
N LYS A 48 6.61 -24.15 0.21
CA LYS A 48 7.27 -24.11 -1.12
C LYS A 48 6.87 -22.89 -1.97
N ASP A 49 6.17 -21.93 -1.36
CA ASP A 49 5.64 -20.78 -2.06
C ASP A 49 6.69 -19.66 -2.13
N THR A 50 6.76 -19.01 -3.29
CA THR A 50 7.70 -17.90 -3.50
C THR A 50 7.24 -16.65 -2.76
N VAL A 51 8.20 -15.98 -2.15
CA VAL A 51 8.03 -14.68 -1.51
C VAL A 51 8.36 -13.59 -2.53
N ILE A 52 7.46 -12.64 -2.68
CA ILE A 52 7.49 -11.63 -3.76
C ILE A 52 8.00 -10.29 -3.26
N SER A 53 7.53 -9.86 -2.09
CA SER A 53 7.96 -8.60 -1.49
C SER A 53 8.34 -8.80 -0.04
N LEU A 54 9.32 -8.03 0.39
CA LEU A 54 9.88 -8.04 1.73
C LEU A 54 10.08 -6.59 2.18
N ARG A 55 9.65 -6.27 3.41
CA ARG A 55 9.90 -4.98 4.04
C ARG A 55 10.21 -5.09 5.52
N PHE A 56 11.30 -4.45 5.92
CA PHE A 56 11.62 -4.22 7.33
C PHE A 56 10.74 -3.12 7.92
N ASN A 57 10.45 -3.26 9.20
CA ASN A 57 9.73 -2.25 9.94
C ASN A 57 10.72 -1.13 10.36
N PRO A 58 10.49 0.13 9.98
CA PRO A 58 11.37 1.25 10.31
C PRO A 58 11.42 1.59 11.79
N GLY A 59 10.35 1.35 12.57
CA GLY A 59 10.35 1.66 14.00
C GLY A 59 10.80 0.50 14.89
N GLU A 60 10.69 -0.74 14.41
CA GLU A 60 11.12 -1.95 15.12
C GLU A 60 11.97 -2.81 14.19
N PRO A 61 13.31 -2.65 14.18
CA PRO A 61 14.16 -3.18 13.13
C PRO A 61 14.22 -4.71 13.07
N ASN A 62 13.79 -5.40 14.14
CA ASN A 62 13.77 -6.86 14.16
C ASN A 62 12.49 -7.46 13.53
N ILE A 63 11.51 -6.63 13.18
CA ILE A 63 10.26 -7.09 12.58
C ILE A 63 10.33 -6.87 11.07
N LEU A 64 9.96 -7.90 10.31
CA LEU A 64 9.78 -7.79 8.87
C LEU A 64 8.46 -8.41 8.44
N ALA A 65 7.90 -7.89 7.35
CA ALA A 65 6.71 -8.43 6.71
C ALA A 65 7.07 -8.87 5.29
N THR A 66 6.48 -9.99 4.86
CA THR A 66 6.62 -10.46 3.49
C THR A 66 5.29 -10.83 2.88
N SER A 67 5.24 -10.80 1.55
CA SER A 67 4.09 -11.19 0.75
C SER A 67 4.40 -12.44 -0.07
N GLY A 68 3.57 -13.47 0.03
CA GLY A 68 3.72 -14.72 -0.69
C GLY A 68 2.84 -14.84 -1.94
N SER A 69 3.25 -15.69 -2.89
CA SER A 69 2.46 -15.99 -4.08
C SER A 69 1.17 -16.77 -3.78
N ASP A 70 1.10 -17.42 -2.63
CA ASP A 70 -0.08 -18.10 -2.07
C ASP A 70 -1.15 -17.12 -1.53
N ARG A 71 -0.96 -15.81 -1.74
CA ARG A 71 -1.80 -14.70 -1.25
C ARG A 71 -1.65 -14.49 0.26
N SER A 72 -0.55 -14.96 0.82
CA SER A 72 -0.26 -14.74 2.23
C SER A 72 0.52 -13.46 2.48
N ILE A 73 0.32 -12.91 3.67
CA ILE A 73 1.19 -11.93 4.30
C ILE A 73 1.76 -12.61 5.53
N THR A 74 3.08 -12.75 5.61
CA THR A 74 3.77 -13.36 6.76
C THR A 74 4.56 -12.31 7.52
N LEU A 75 4.50 -12.35 8.84
CA LEU A 75 5.29 -11.52 9.74
C LEU A 75 6.39 -12.39 10.36
N TYR A 76 7.61 -11.87 10.39
CA TYR A 76 8.75 -12.51 11.04
C TYR A 76 9.32 -11.57 12.09
N ASP A 77 9.79 -12.17 13.19
CA ASP A 77 10.64 -11.51 14.16
C ASP A 77 12.01 -12.17 14.10
N LEU A 78 13.06 -11.38 13.83
CA LEU A 78 14.44 -11.82 13.78
C LEU A 78 14.94 -12.36 15.12
N ARG A 79 14.25 -12.11 16.23
CA ARG A 79 14.59 -12.68 17.54
C ARG A 79 14.13 -14.14 17.66
N LEU A 80 13.13 -14.54 16.88
CA LEU A 80 12.57 -15.88 16.87
C LEU A 80 13.15 -16.68 15.68
N SER A 81 13.14 -18.01 15.80
CA SER A 81 13.54 -18.92 14.73
C SER A 81 12.40 -19.31 13.80
N THR A 82 11.16 -19.09 14.23
CA THR A 82 9.94 -19.32 13.45
C THR A 82 9.32 -17.98 13.06
N PRO A 83 8.62 -17.89 11.91
CA PRO A 83 7.77 -16.73 11.65
C PRO A 83 6.70 -16.63 12.72
N VAL A 84 6.22 -15.40 12.91
CA VAL A 84 5.31 -15.04 14.00
C VAL A 84 3.88 -15.36 13.60
N ARG A 85 3.46 -14.92 12.42
CA ARG A 85 2.07 -15.04 11.95
C ARG A 85 1.97 -15.05 10.43
N LYS A 86 0.95 -15.73 9.92
CA LYS A 86 0.60 -15.81 8.49
C LYS A 86 -0.87 -15.48 8.26
N LEU A 87 -1.15 -14.39 7.57
CA LEU A 87 -2.49 -13.99 7.12
C LEU A 87 -2.72 -14.43 5.67
N LEU A 88 -3.78 -15.18 5.40
CA LEU A 88 -4.19 -15.54 4.04
C LEU A 88 -5.33 -14.66 3.52
N MET A 89 -5.07 -13.95 2.42
CA MET A 89 -6.05 -13.12 1.72
C MET A 89 -6.74 -13.88 0.58
N LYS A 90 -7.88 -13.36 0.12
CA LYS A 90 -8.58 -13.90 -1.06
C LYS A 90 -7.79 -13.77 -2.37
N THR A 91 -6.96 -12.75 -2.44
CA THR A 91 -6.24 -12.27 -3.63
C THR A 91 -4.83 -11.87 -3.22
N LYS A 92 -3.92 -11.95 -4.18
CA LYS A 92 -2.49 -11.83 -3.95
C LYS A 92 -2.09 -10.39 -3.62
N THR A 93 -1.16 -10.24 -2.69
CA THR A 93 -0.54 -8.96 -2.36
C THR A 93 0.76 -8.78 -3.14
N ASN A 94 0.90 -7.65 -3.80
CA ASN A 94 2.07 -7.36 -4.65
C ASN A 94 3.18 -6.73 -3.80
N ALA A 95 2.83 -5.70 -3.04
CA ALA A 95 3.75 -4.95 -2.21
C ALA A 95 3.17 -4.67 -0.82
N LEU A 96 4.09 -4.50 0.13
CA LEU A 96 3.81 -4.11 1.50
C LEU A 96 4.66 -2.87 1.81
N CYS A 97 4.19 -2.05 2.76
CA CYS A 97 4.98 -0.96 3.32
C CYS A 97 4.52 -0.70 4.75
N TRP A 98 5.47 -0.51 5.67
CA TRP A 98 5.22 -0.16 7.06
C TRP A 98 5.02 1.35 7.23
N ASN A 99 4.20 1.74 8.20
CA ASN A 99 4.10 3.15 8.56
C ASN A 99 5.32 3.56 9.40
N PRO A 100 6.13 4.54 8.96
CA PRO A 100 7.34 4.95 9.68
C PRO A 100 7.10 5.58 11.04
N MET A 101 5.93 6.21 11.25
CA MET A 101 5.61 6.85 12.53
C MET A 101 4.82 5.94 13.48
N GLU A 102 4.15 4.93 12.93
CA GLU A 102 3.31 4.00 13.68
C GLU A 102 3.73 2.57 13.36
N PRO A 103 4.75 2.02 14.05
CA PRO A 103 5.46 0.81 13.60
C PRO A 103 4.59 -0.46 13.60
N MET A 104 3.49 -0.51 14.34
CA MET A 104 2.59 -1.65 14.29
C MET A 104 1.67 -1.64 13.06
N ASN A 105 1.52 -0.51 12.36
CA ASN A 105 0.65 -0.43 11.19
C ASN A 105 1.44 -0.62 9.89
N PHE A 106 0.89 -1.42 8.99
CA PHE A 106 1.38 -1.54 7.63
C PHE A 106 0.23 -1.50 6.64
N THR A 107 0.55 -1.25 5.36
CA THR A 107 -0.41 -1.34 4.26
C THR A 107 0.04 -2.34 3.23
N ALA A 108 -0.91 -3.14 2.77
CA ALA A 108 -0.74 -4.08 1.69
C ALA A 108 -1.42 -3.58 0.41
N ALA A 109 -0.68 -3.56 -0.69
CA ALA A 109 -1.18 -3.36 -2.05
C ALA A 109 -1.61 -4.71 -2.62
N ASN A 110 -2.87 -4.80 -3.06
CA ASN A 110 -3.46 -6.07 -3.50
C ASN A 110 -3.93 -5.98 -4.97
N GLU A 111 -3.92 -7.12 -5.66
CA GLU A 111 -4.46 -7.29 -7.02
C GLU A 111 -5.96 -6.95 -7.13
N ASP A 112 -6.71 -6.99 -6.03
CA ASP A 112 -8.14 -6.62 -5.92
C ASP A 112 -8.46 -5.13 -6.22
N CYS A 113 -7.47 -4.37 -6.70
CA CYS A 113 -7.49 -2.93 -6.93
C CYS A 113 -7.69 -2.09 -5.65
N ASN A 114 -7.45 -2.69 -4.49
CA ASN A 114 -7.60 -2.01 -3.20
C ASN A 114 -6.30 -2.13 -2.41
N CYS A 115 -6.12 -1.22 -1.46
CA CYS A 115 -5.08 -1.36 -0.45
C CYS A 115 -5.73 -1.59 0.92
N TYR A 116 -5.07 -2.38 1.75
CA TYR A 116 -5.55 -2.75 3.08
C TYR A 116 -4.54 -2.28 4.12
N SER A 117 -4.97 -1.42 5.04
CA SER A 117 -4.18 -1.09 6.23
C SER A 117 -4.47 -2.10 7.31
N TYR A 118 -3.42 -2.69 7.86
CA TYR A 118 -3.48 -3.65 8.96
C TYR A 118 -2.77 -3.09 10.19
N ASP A 119 -3.24 -3.55 11.36
CA ASP A 119 -2.46 -3.50 12.59
C ASP A 119 -1.83 -4.88 12.75
N ALA A 120 -0.50 -4.95 12.84
CA ALA A 120 0.26 -6.17 12.98
C ALA A 120 -0.13 -6.97 14.23
N ARG A 121 -0.72 -6.31 15.25
CA ARG A 121 -1.20 -6.97 16.47
C ARG A 121 -2.52 -7.70 16.25
N LYS A 122 -3.40 -7.15 15.39
CA LYS A 122 -4.75 -7.65 15.14
C LYS A 122 -4.99 -7.81 13.64
N LEU A 123 -4.66 -8.99 13.12
CA LEU A 123 -4.72 -9.29 11.69
C LEU A 123 -6.11 -9.78 11.22
N GLU A 124 -7.00 -10.18 12.13
CA GLU A 124 -8.37 -10.60 11.82
C GLU A 124 -9.21 -9.57 11.03
N GLU A 125 -8.89 -8.28 11.16
CA GLU A 125 -9.59 -7.21 10.45
C GLU A 125 -8.64 -6.14 9.92
N SER A 126 -8.88 -5.68 8.70
CA SER A 126 -8.16 -4.49 8.21
C SER A 126 -8.66 -3.25 8.94
N LYS A 127 -7.76 -2.42 9.47
CA LYS A 127 -8.08 -1.11 10.07
C LYS A 127 -8.78 -0.19 9.06
N ASN A 128 -8.33 -0.20 7.80
CA ASN A 128 -8.93 0.60 6.74
C ASN A 128 -8.81 -0.09 5.37
N VAL A 129 -9.75 0.22 4.47
CA VAL A 129 -9.75 -0.28 3.09
C VAL A 129 -9.77 0.92 2.14
N HIS A 130 -8.72 1.04 1.36
CA HIS A 130 -8.49 2.14 0.43
C HIS A 130 -8.95 1.72 -0.96
N LYS A 131 -9.94 2.45 -1.49
CA LYS A 131 -10.64 2.09 -2.73
C LYS A 131 -10.67 3.32 -3.62
N ASP A 132 -10.09 3.20 -4.80
CA ASP A 132 -10.29 4.11 -5.94
C ASP A 132 -9.59 3.60 -7.21
N HIS A 133 -8.65 2.66 -7.08
CA HIS A 133 -8.01 2.02 -8.23
C HIS A 133 -8.96 1.14 -9.03
N VAL A 134 -8.68 1.08 -10.32
CA VAL A 134 -9.47 0.34 -11.29
C VAL A 134 -8.82 -0.99 -11.66
N SER A 135 -7.49 -1.09 -11.52
CA SER A 135 -6.70 -2.30 -11.76
C SER A 135 -5.81 -2.63 -10.56
N ALA A 136 -5.04 -3.71 -10.65
CA ALA A 136 -4.16 -4.18 -9.59
C ALA A 136 -3.23 -3.05 -9.09
N VAL A 137 -3.02 -2.99 -7.78
CA VAL A 137 -2.05 -2.08 -7.18
C VAL A 137 -0.71 -2.80 -7.14
N MET A 138 0.31 -2.22 -7.78
CA MET A 138 1.61 -2.86 -7.95
C MET A 138 2.55 -2.55 -6.79
N ASP A 139 2.59 -1.28 -6.36
CA ASP A 139 3.49 -0.83 -5.32
C ASP A 139 2.86 0.22 -4.40
N ILE A 140 3.39 0.32 -3.19
CA ILE A 140 2.93 1.19 -2.13
C ILE A 140 4.11 1.72 -1.32
N ASP A 141 4.06 2.99 -0.94
CA ASP A 141 5.08 3.60 -0.11
C ASP A 141 4.49 4.66 0.81
N TYR A 142 4.95 4.70 2.06
CA TYR A 142 4.53 5.68 3.04
C TYR A 142 5.30 6.99 2.90
N SER A 143 4.60 8.09 3.16
CA SER A 143 5.29 9.34 3.47
C SER A 143 6.09 9.14 4.76
N PRO A 144 7.29 9.73 4.89
CA PRO A 144 8.06 9.69 6.13
C PRO A 144 7.30 10.36 7.30
N THR A 145 6.29 11.18 7.02
CA THR A 145 5.38 11.72 8.05
C THR A 145 4.36 10.71 8.59
N GLY A 146 4.21 9.54 7.98
CA GLY A 146 3.26 8.48 8.36
C GLY A 146 1.78 8.80 8.15
N ARG A 147 1.44 9.99 7.64
CA ARG A 147 0.06 10.47 7.50
C ARG A 147 -0.57 10.16 6.15
N GLU A 148 0.26 9.98 5.14
CA GLU A 148 -0.15 9.70 3.77
C GLU A 148 0.70 8.57 3.19
N PHE A 149 0.16 7.88 2.19
CA PHE A 149 0.89 6.90 1.41
C PHE A 149 0.53 7.05 -0.07
N VAL A 150 1.46 6.67 -0.95
CA VAL A 150 1.27 6.67 -2.39
C VAL A 150 1.16 5.24 -2.87
N THR A 151 0.37 5.06 -3.92
CA THR A 151 0.18 3.79 -4.59
C THR A 151 0.34 3.96 -6.09
N GLY A 152 1.05 3.02 -6.72
CA GLY A 152 1.12 2.87 -8.17
C GLY A 152 0.26 1.71 -8.62
N SER A 153 -0.54 1.92 -9.67
CA SER A 153 -1.40 0.88 -10.21
C SER A 153 -1.11 0.58 -11.67
N TYR A 154 -1.45 -0.64 -12.04
CA TYR A 154 -1.50 -1.12 -13.41
C TYR A 154 -2.50 -0.34 -14.28
N ASP A 155 -3.41 0.45 -13.68
CA ASP A 155 -4.34 1.34 -14.39
C ASP A 155 -3.71 2.64 -14.93
N ARG A 156 -2.37 2.76 -14.85
CA ARG A 156 -1.57 3.90 -15.34
C ARG A 156 -1.79 5.16 -14.53
N THR A 157 -2.15 5.01 -13.26
CA THR A 157 -2.33 6.12 -12.36
C THR A 157 -1.56 5.93 -11.07
N ILE A 158 -1.20 7.07 -10.49
CA ILE A 158 -0.62 7.17 -9.16
C ILE A 158 -1.68 7.81 -8.30
N ARG A 159 -1.97 7.22 -7.14
CA ARG A 159 -2.93 7.77 -6.19
C ARG A 159 -2.28 8.00 -4.84
N ILE A 160 -2.52 9.17 -4.28
CA ILE A 160 -2.10 9.53 -2.92
C ILE A 160 -3.30 9.37 -2.00
N PHE A 161 -3.12 8.63 -0.92
CA PHE A 161 -4.16 8.36 0.06
C PHE A 161 -3.76 8.92 1.41
N PRO A 162 -4.68 9.57 2.14
CA PRO A 162 -4.50 9.81 3.56
C PRO A 162 -4.67 8.48 4.30
N TYR A 163 -3.81 8.20 5.28
CA TYR A 163 -3.81 6.95 6.04
C TYR A 163 -5.17 6.62 6.68
N ASN A 164 -5.84 7.66 7.23
CA ASN A 164 -7.15 7.54 7.88
C ASN A 164 -8.36 7.66 6.92
N GLY A 165 -8.15 7.95 5.63
CA GLY A 165 -9.25 8.04 4.66
C GLY A 165 -9.37 6.76 3.84
N GLY A 166 -10.56 6.45 3.30
CA GLY A 166 -10.75 5.29 2.41
C GLY A 166 -10.65 5.61 0.91
N HIS A 167 -10.42 6.88 0.58
CA HIS A 167 -10.41 7.40 -0.79
C HIS A 167 -9.18 8.26 -1.02
N SER A 168 -8.76 8.33 -2.28
CA SER A 168 -7.62 9.09 -2.75
C SER A 168 -7.82 10.60 -2.51
N ARG A 169 -6.76 11.25 -2.02
CA ARG A 169 -6.65 12.71 -1.94
C ARG A 169 -6.36 13.29 -3.32
N GLU A 170 -5.39 12.70 -4.02
CA GLU A 170 -4.98 13.14 -5.35
C GLU A 170 -4.74 11.95 -6.28
N ILE A 171 -4.87 12.22 -7.58
CA ILE A 171 -4.55 11.30 -8.65
C ILE A 171 -3.64 11.99 -9.66
N TYR A 172 -2.55 11.32 -10.01
CA TYR A 172 -1.66 11.71 -11.09
C TYR A 172 -1.74 10.72 -12.24
N HIS A 173 -1.84 11.27 -13.44
CA HIS A 173 -1.82 10.53 -14.69
C HIS A 173 -1.24 11.42 -15.79
N THR A 174 -0.63 10.80 -16.79
CA THR A 174 -0.23 11.46 -18.03
C THR A 174 -0.50 10.54 -19.20
N LYS A 175 -0.77 11.10 -20.39
CA LYS A 175 -1.09 10.30 -21.59
C LYS A 175 0.05 9.37 -22.01
N ARG A 176 1.31 9.78 -21.74
CA ARG A 176 2.51 9.01 -22.07
C ARG A 176 2.80 7.90 -21.06
N MET A 177 2.40 8.08 -19.81
CA MET A 177 2.64 7.11 -18.74
C MET A 177 1.84 5.84 -18.96
N GLN A 178 2.54 4.71 -18.95
CA GLN A 178 1.96 3.39 -19.06
C GLN A 178 1.75 2.81 -17.66
N ARG A 179 1.85 1.49 -17.49
CA ARG A 179 1.65 0.83 -16.19
C ARG A 179 2.69 1.35 -15.20
N VAL A 180 2.29 1.57 -13.96
CA VAL A 180 3.20 2.03 -12.90
C VAL A 180 3.56 0.84 -12.03
N PHE A 181 4.85 0.50 -11.99
CA PHE A 181 5.35 -0.67 -11.28
C PHE A 181 5.92 -0.35 -9.93
N CYS A 182 6.62 0.77 -9.78
CA CYS A 182 7.21 1.17 -8.52
C CYS A 182 6.89 2.63 -8.21
N VAL A 183 6.69 2.92 -6.93
CA VAL A 183 6.45 4.28 -6.45
C VAL A 183 7.13 4.48 -5.10
N LYS A 184 7.80 5.62 -4.93
CA LYS A 184 8.47 5.98 -3.68
C LYS A 184 8.22 7.42 -3.29
N PHE A 185 8.10 7.68 -2.00
CA PHE A 185 8.18 9.01 -1.44
C PHE A 185 9.63 9.43 -1.28
N THR A 186 9.88 10.73 -1.46
CA THR A 186 11.14 11.31 -1.00
C THR A 186 11.14 11.43 0.53
N CYS A 187 12.33 11.36 1.15
CA CYS A 187 12.51 11.52 2.59
C CYS A 187 12.00 12.87 3.14
N ASP A 188 11.90 13.88 2.28
CA ASP A 188 11.34 15.20 2.63
C ASP A 188 9.81 15.24 2.62
N ALA A 189 9.13 14.14 2.24
CA ALA A 189 7.68 14.06 1.98
C ALA A 189 7.12 15.04 0.93
N THR A 190 7.95 15.81 0.25
CA THR A 190 7.56 16.85 -0.72
C THR A 190 7.30 16.30 -2.11
N TYR A 191 7.98 15.22 -2.49
CA TYR A 191 7.87 14.63 -3.81
C TYR A 191 7.60 13.12 -3.78
N VAL A 192 7.14 12.64 -4.93
CA VAL A 192 6.80 11.26 -5.20
C VAL A 192 7.48 10.88 -6.51
N VAL A 193 8.25 9.81 -6.49
CA VAL A 193 8.93 9.25 -7.65
C VAL A 193 8.16 8.03 -8.13
N SER A 194 7.89 7.94 -9.43
CA SER A 194 7.21 6.81 -10.04
C SER A 194 8.05 6.22 -11.17
N GLY A 195 8.19 4.90 -11.19
CA GLY A 195 8.72 4.16 -12.32
C GLY A 195 7.60 3.48 -13.10
N SER A 196 7.56 3.79 -14.40
CA SER A 196 6.57 3.25 -15.32
C SER A 196 7.21 2.29 -16.31
N ASP A 197 6.37 1.42 -16.88
CA ASP A 197 6.69 0.47 -17.96
C ASP A 197 7.20 1.15 -19.24
N ASP A 198 7.01 2.47 -19.37
CA ASP A 198 7.53 3.25 -20.49
C ASP A 198 9.01 3.67 -20.32
N THR A 199 9.75 2.91 -19.53
CA THR A 199 11.18 3.07 -19.16
C THR A 199 11.54 4.42 -18.51
N ASN A 200 10.57 5.27 -18.20
CA ASN A 200 10.81 6.58 -17.60
C ASN A 200 10.56 6.57 -16.09
N LEU A 201 11.46 7.26 -15.37
CA LEU A 201 11.22 7.71 -14.00
C LEU A 201 10.63 9.12 -14.04
N ARG A 202 9.57 9.35 -13.26
CA ARG A 202 8.92 10.67 -13.15
C ARG A 202 8.85 11.11 -11.71
N LEU A 203 9.01 12.41 -11.51
CA LEU A 203 8.93 13.06 -10.22
C LEU A 203 7.70 13.96 -10.16
N TRP A 204 6.91 13.79 -9.12
CA TRP A 204 5.66 14.49 -8.86
C TRP A 204 5.75 15.21 -7.52
N LYS A 205 5.05 16.32 -7.36
CA LYS A 205 4.86 16.90 -6.03
C LYS A 205 3.87 16.06 -5.24
N ALA A 206 4.11 15.84 -3.95
CA ALA A 206 3.14 15.20 -3.06
C ALA A 206 1.89 16.06 -2.89
N LYS A 207 2.04 17.39 -2.84
CA LYS A 207 0.93 18.36 -2.89
C LYS A 207 1.00 19.16 -4.18
N ALA A 208 0.07 18.92 -5.10
CA ALA A 208 0.08 19.57 -6.41
C ALA A 208 0.10 21.11 -6.34
N SER A 209 -0.63 21.71 -5.39
CA SER A 209 -0.78 23.16 -5.27
C SER A 209 0.35 23.86 -4.49
N GLU A 210 1.30 23.11 -3.93
CA GLU A 210 2.37 23.67 -3.14
C GLU A 210 3.43 24.32 -4.04
N GLN A 211 3.78 25.57 -3.73
CA GLN A 211 4.83 26.31 -4.44
C GLN A 211 6.20 25.76 -4.07
N LEU A 212 7.15 25.84 -5.02
CA LEU A 212 8.54 25.49 -4.77
C LEU A 212 9.31 26.74 -4.35
N GLY A 213 10.29 26.57 -3.47
CA GLY A 213 11.16 27.63 -3.00
C GLY A 213 10.78 28.18 -1.63
N VAL A 214 11.47 29.25 -1.22
CA VAL A 214 11.28 29.89 0.08
C VAL A 214 10.04 30.77 0.06
N ILE A 215 9.02 30.39 0.82
CA ILE A 215 7.77 31.14 0.95
C ILE A 215 7.92 32.20 2.06
N VAL A 216 7.58 33.45 1.76
CA VAL A 216 7.62 34.56 2.73
C VAL A 216 6.65 34.27 3.90
N PRO A 217 6.97 34.60 5.16
CA PRO A 217 6.12 34.27 6.32
C PRO A 217 4.65 34.73 6.20
N ARG A 218 4.40 35.89 5.56
CA ARG A 218 3.05 36.41 5.31
C ARG A 218 2.26 35.49 4.37
N GLU A 219 2.89 35.01 3.31
CA GLU A 219 2.28 34.11 2.33
C GLU A 219 2.05 32.73 2.93
N ARG A 220 3.00 32.21 3.71
CA ARG A 220 2.83 30.96 4.47
C ARG A 220 1.62 31.02 5.41
N LYS A 221 1.44 32.11 6.17
CA LYS A 221 0.27 32.31 7.04
C LYS A 221 -1.03 32.34 6.25
N LYS A 222 -1.05 33.01 5.08
CA LYS A 222 -2.20 33.02 4.19
C LYS A 222 -2.54 31.61 3.69
N HIS A 223 -1.56 30.81 3.28
CA HIS A 223 -1.78 29.42 2.88
C HIS A 223 -2.35 28.57 4.02
N GLN A 224 -1.79 28.67 5.22
CA GLN A 224 -2.30 27.97 6.40
C GLN A 224 -3.74 28.36 6.74
N TYR A 225 -4.05 29.67 6.68
CA TYR A 225 -5.42 30.16 6.87
C TYR A 225 -6.38 29.58 5.82
N ASN A 226 -5.99 29.57 4.55
CA ASN A 226 -6.79 29.01 3.46
C ASN A 226 -6.99 27.50 3.61
N GLU A 227 -5.97 26.74 4.00
CA GLU A 227 -6.09 25.30 4.29
C GLU A 227 -7.04 25.05 5.47
N ALA A 228 -6.94 25.83 6.54
CA ALA A 228 -7.84 25.74 7.69
C ALA A 228 -9.30 26.07 7.29
N LEU A 229 -9.50 27.09 6.46
CA LEU A 229 -10.82 27.48 5.94
C LEU A 229 -11.42 26.35 5.08
N LYS A 230 -10.63 25.81 4.13
CA LYS A 230 -11.04 24.66 3.31
C LYS A 230 -11.41 23.46 4.17
N LYS A 231 -10.65 23.17 5.23
CA LYS A 231 -10.95 22.07 6.15
C LYS A 231 -12.24 22.31 6.93
N ARG A 232 -12.48 23.54 7.41
CA ARG A 232 -13.69 23.93 8.15
C ARG A 232 -14.95 23.82 7.29
N TYR A 233 -14.89 24.28 6.04
CA TYR A 233 -16.05 24.32 5.14
C TYR A 233 -16.08 23.18 4.11
N ARG A 234 -15.26 22.15 4.27
CA ARG A 234 -15.14 20.99 3.35
C ARG A 234 -16.48 20.30 3.05
N ASN A 235 -17.40 20.33 4.01
CA ASN A 235 -18.67 19.61 3.91
C ASN A 235 -19.74 20.37 3.10
N LEU A 236 -19.54 21.66 2.80
CA LEU A 236 -20.44 22.42 1.95
C LEU A 236 -20.46 21.81 0.53
N PRO A 237 -21.64 21.64 -0.09
CA PRO A 237 -21.79 20.86 -1.32
C PRO A 237 -20.98 21.44 -2.50
N GLU A 238 -20.96 22.76 -2.65
CA GLU A 238 -20.21 23.45 -3.70
C GLU A 238 -18.70 23.26 -3.55
N ILE A 239 -18.18 23.50 -2.34
CA ILE A 239 -16.75 23.32 -2.02
C ILE A 239 -16.35 21.87 -2.21
N LYS A 240 -17.15 20.93 -1.69
CA LYS A 240 -16.91 19.49 -1.81
C LYS A 240 -16.91 19.02 -3.26
N ARG A 241 -17.79 19.57 -4.11
CA ARG A 241 -17.85 19.25 -5.54
C ARG A 241 -16.57 19.70 -6.25
N ILE A 242 -16.12 20.94 -5.98
CA ILE A 242 -14.92 21.51 -6.58
C ILE A 242 -13.66 20.77 -6.11
N ASP A 243 -13.54 20.53 -4.80
CA ASP A 243 -12.39 19.85 -4.18
C ASP A 243 -12.20 18.41 -4.71
N ARG A 244 -13.31 17.69 -4.91
CA ARG A 244 -13.29 16.31 -5.44
C ARG A 244 -13.18 16.21 -6.95
N HIS A 245 -13.44 17.30 -7.67
CA HIS A 245 -13.43 17.26 -9.12
C HIS A 245 -11.99 17.12 -9.63
N ARG A 246 -11.70 16.00 -10.29
CA ARG A 246 -10.42 15.73 -10.94
C ARG A 246 -10.68 15.22 -12.36
N HIS A 247 -9.90 15.71 -13.32
CA HIS A 247 -9.96 15.22 -14.69
C HIS A 247 -9.32 13.84 -14.76
N LEU A 248 -10.06 12.85 -15.25
CA LEU A 248 -9.63 11.46 -15.40
C LEU A 248 -9.53 11.10 -16.88
N PRO A 249 -8.57 10.26 -17.29
CA PRO A 249 -8.57 9.69 -18.63
C PRO A 249 -9.87 8.92 -18.88
N LYS A 250 -10.42 9.02 -20.10
CA LYS A 250 -11.70 8.40 -20.47
C LYS A 250 -11.74 6.90 -20.15
N ALA A 251 -10.64 6.17 -20.39
CA ALA A 251 -10.54 4.75 -20.08
C ALA A 251 -10.69 4.47 -18.57
N VAL A 252 -9.98 5.21 -17.72
CA VAL A 252 -10.03 5.07 -16.25
C VAL A 252 -11.40 5.47 -15.72
N TYR A 253 -11.97 6.57 -16.23
CA TYR A 253 -13.30 7.04 -15.84
C TYR A 253 -14.39 6.01 -16.16
N ASN A 254 -14.41 5.48 -17.37
CA ASN A 254 -15.39 4.48 -17.80
C ASN A 254 -15.27 3.19 -16.99
N ALA A 255 -14.06 2.71 -16.78
CA ALA A 255 -13.82 1.49 -16.02
C ALA A 255 -14.12 1.68 -14.52
N ALA A 256 -13.86 2.85 -13.94
CA ALA A 256 -14.28 3.18 -12.58
C ALA A 256 -15.82 3.19 -12.45
N ASN A 257 -16.53 3.77 -13.41
CA ASN A 257 -17.98 3.77 -13.43
C ASN A 257 -18.55 2.36 -13.58
N LEU A 258 -18.00 1.54 -14.47
CA LEU A 258 -18.36 0.13 -14.62
C LEU A 258 -18.13 -0.65 -13.31
N ARG A 259 -17.01 -0.43 -12.62
CA ARG A 259 -16.73 -1.09 -11.34
C ARG A 259 -17.72 -0.66 -10.25
N ARG A 260 -18.13 0.62 -10.23
CA ARG A 260 -19.19 1.12 -9.32
C ARG A 260 -20.53 0.45 -9.61
N THR A 261 -20.92 0.31 -10.88
CA THR A 261 -22.18 -0.35 -11.25
C THR A 261 -22.14 -1.83 -10.84
N ILE A 262 -21.08 -2.56 -11.17
CA ILE A 262 -20.87 -3.97 -10.77
C ILE A 262 -20.95 -4.10 -9.23
N THR A 263 -20.24 -3.26 -8.49
CA THR A 263 -20.22 -3.32 -7.02
C THR A 263 -21.60 -3.03 -6.42
N SER A 264 -22.33 -2.06 -6.97
CA SER A 264 -23.69 -1.73 -6.52
C SER A 264 -24.69 -2.85 -6.85
N ALA A 265 -24.56 -3.48 -8.01
CA ALA A 265 -25.39 -4.62 -8.42
C ALA A 265 -25.13 -5.84 -7.53
N ALA A 266 -23.86 -6.16 -7.25
CA ALA A 266 -23.49 -7.22 -6.32
C ALA A 266 -24.03 -6.96 -4.91
N LYS A 267 -23.91 -5.72 -4.41
CA LYS A 267 -24.47 -5.34 -3.11
C LYS A 267 -25.99 -5.52 -3.08
N LYS A 268 -26.72 -5.03 -4.10
CA LYS A 268 -28.17 -5.22 -4.23
C LYS A 268 -28.56 -6.70 -4.26
N LYS A 269 -27.78 -7.54 -4.96
CA LYS A 269 -28.01 -8.99 -5.01
C LYS A 269 -27.83 -9.64 -3.64
N ASP A 270 -26.76 -9.29 -2.92
CA ASP A 270 -26.50 -9.78 -1.55
C ASP A 270 -27.61 -9.34 -0.58
N ASP A 271 -28.06 -8.08 -0.68
CA ASP A 271 -29.12 -7.54 0.18
C ASP A 271 -30.48 -8.19 -0.11
N ARG A 272 -30.81 -8.45 -1.39
CA ARG A 272 -32.02 -9.23 -1.75
C ARG A 272 -31.94 -10.66 -1.22
N ARG A 273 -30.80 -11.34 -1.39
CA ARG A 273 -30.61 -12.70 -0.88
C ARG A 273 -30.82 -12.76 0.63
N ARG A 274 -30.30 -11.77 1.36
CA ARG A 274 -30.50 -11.65 2.81
C ARG A 274 -31.97 -11.44 3.18
N ALA A 275 -32.68 -10.57 2.46
CA ALA A 275 -34.10 -10.29 2.71
C ALA A 275 -35.00 -11.51 2.47
N HIS A 276 -34.63 -12.40 1.54
CA HIS A 276 -35.39 -13.64 1.22
C HIS A 276 -34.85 -14.90 1.91
N SER A 277 -33.81 -14.78 2.73
CA SER A 277 -33.26 -15.89 3.52
C SER A 277 -33.85 -15.89 4.94
N ALA A 278 -33.85 -17.05 5.60
CA ALA A 278 -34.28 -17.15 6.99
C ALA A 278 -33.52 -16.15 7.90
N PRO A 279 -34.19 -15.51 8.87
CA PRO A 279 -33.54 -14.59 9.80
C PRO A 279 -32.29 -15.21 10.43
N GLY A 280 -31.16 -14.50 10.39
CA GLY A 280 -29.89 -14.95 10.98
C GLY A 280 -29.03 -15.88 10.10
N SER A 281 -29.57 -16.45 9.02
CA SER A 281 -28.82 -17.39 8.15
C SER A 281 -27.65 -16.74 7.39
N MET A 282 -27.73 -15.45 7.07
CA MET A 282 -26.71 -14.72 6.30
C MET A 282 -26.25 -13.43 6.99
N PRO A 283 -25.26 -13.50 7.92
CA PRO A 283 -24.79 -12.34 8.67
C PRO A 283 -24.08 -11.31 7.78
N ILE A 284 -24.15 -10.04 8.18
CA ILE A 284 -23.46 -8.94 7.51
C ILE A 284 -21.97 -9.00 7.84
N GLN A 285 -21.16 -9.44 6.89
CA GLN A 285 -19.70 -9.35 7.02
C GLN A 285 -19.22 -7.93 6.74
N SER A 286 -18.48 -7.35 7.69
CA SER A 286 -17.79 -6.08 7.48
C SER A 286 -16.83 -6.18 6.29
N GLN A 287 -16.74 -5.11 5.49
CA GLN A 287 -15.80 -5.04 4.36
C GLN A 287 -14.34 -5.24 4.81
N ARG A 288 -14.03 -4.92 6.07
CA ARG A 288 -12.72 -5.07 6.70
C ARG A 288 -12.31 -6.53 6.95
N LYS A 289 -13.30 -7.42 7.12
CA LYS A 289 -13.09 -8.86 7.34
C LYS A 289 -13.33 -9.69 6.07
N LYS A 290 -14.17 -9.20 5.15
CA LYS A 290 -14.65 -9.94 3.96
C LYS A 290 -13.54 -10.51 3.05
N ARG A 291 -12.31 -9.96 3.10
CA ARG A 291 -11.20 -10.32 2.20
C ARG A 291 -10.11 -11.18 2.87
N ILE A 292 -10.21 -11.38 4.18
CA ILE A 292 -9.33 -12.25 4.96
C ILE A 292 -9.99 -13.62 5.00
N ILE A 293 -9.21 -14.67 4.72
CA ILE A 293 -9.69 -16.06 4.76
C ILE A 293 -9.42 -16.67 6.12
N ARG A 294 -8.14 -16.67 6.54
CA ARG A 294 -7.69 -17.25 7.81
C ARG A 294 -6.38 -16.60 8.26
N GLU A 295 -6.20 -16.55 9.57
CA GLU A 295 -4.93 -16.27 10.23
C GLU A 295 -4.39 -17.62 10.73
N ILE A 296 -3.09 -17.84 10.54
CA ILE A 296 -2.35 -18.99 11.05
C ILE A 296 -1.27 -18.41 11.96
N GLU A 297 -1.29 -18.80 13.23
CA GLU A 297 -0.20 -18.58 14.18
C GLU A 297 0.87 -19.65 14.00
#